data_AF-A0A6L8U1R8-F1
#
_entry.id   AF-A0A6L8U1R8-F1
#
_cell.length_a   1.000
_cell.length_b   1.000
_cell.length_c   1.000
_cell.angle_alpha   90.00
_cell.angle_beta   90.00
_cell.angle_gamma   90.00
#
_symmetry.space_group_name_H-M   'P 1'
#
loop_
_entity.id
_entity.type
_entity.pdbx_description
1 polymer ?
#
loop_
_entity_poly.entity_id
_entity_poly.type
_entity_poly.pdbx_seq_one_letter_code
_entity_poly.pdbx_strand_id
1 'polypeptide(L)'
;RMTEILFNHAMRISYSYNKEGWNKGCGLQRLKKPLIDLYDKILFKKIRENFGGELDYFIGGGALLDIELQRFFYAIGIPMYQGYGLSEASPVISSNSAARHRLGSSGVLVSNMELKICDDDGNELPVGEKGEIVIKGGNVMHGYWKNEAATRETIKDGWLYTGDMGYMTDDGFLYVLGRFKSLLIADDGEKFSPEGIEEAISEQSKYIDQCMLYNNQKPYSVALVVPNQHALKSYLEEKNLTADSDDGKRAVAMLLENEVNEYRSNGKYGHMFPQRWLPVAIGILEEGFTEDNGLMNSTMKIVRGKIMDRYMNLIDYLYTPNAKDVCNEWNMEEIEKMKLG
;
A
#
# COMPACT_ATOMS: atom_id res chain seq x y z
N ARG A 1 -0.66 -2.02 29.72
CA ARG A 1 0.06 -0.75 30.03
C ARG A 1 1.58 -0.92 30.16
N MET A 2 2.14 -1.61 31.17
CA MET A 2 3.62 -1.72 31.30
C MET A 2 4.27 -2.55 30.17
N THR A 3 3.69 -3.70 29.81
CA THR A 3 4.15 -4.55 28.70
C THR A 3 4.13 -3.80 27.37
N GLU A 4 3.07 -3.04 27.13
CA GLU A 4 2.87 -2.23 25.93
C GLU A 4 3.90 -1.09 25.82
N ILE A 5 4.17 -0.38 26.93
CA ILE A 5 5.23 0.63 26.98
C ILE A 5 6.60 0.01 26.67
N LEU A 6 6.88 -1.15 27.27
CA LEU A 6 8.14 -1.86 27.05
C LEU A 6 8.27 -2.33 25.59
N PHE A 7 7.20 -2.84 25.01
CA PHE A 7 7.13 -3.27 23.63
C PHE A 7 7.36 -2.10 22.66
N ASN A 8 6.61 -1.00 22.84
CA ASN A 8 6.75 0.19 22.01
C ASN A 8 8.18 0.78 22.10
N HIS A 9 8.78 0.74 23.29
CA HIS A 9 10.18 1.15 23.45
C HIS A 9 11.15 0.20 22.72
N ALA A 10 10.97 -1.11 22.85
CA ALA A 10 11.77 -2.11 22.14
C ALA A 10 11.68 -1.93 20.62
N MET A 11 10.48 -1.69 20.10
CA MET A 11 10.23 -1.40 18.68
C MET A 11 10.95 -0.12 18.24
N ARG A 12 10.80 0.98 18.97
CA ARG A 12 11.46 2.26 18.64
C ARG A 12 12.99 2.13 18.57
N ILE A 13 13.58 1.43 19.54
CA ILE A 13 15.03 1.19 19.57
C ILE A 13 15.46 0.31 18.39
N SER A 14 14.72 -0.76 18.12
CA SER A 14 15.01 -1.69 17.02
C SER A 14 14.88 -1.03 15.65
N TYR A 15 13.83 -0.24 15.43
CA TYR A 15 13.63 0.55 14.22
C TYR A 15 14.78 1.53 13.97
N SER A 16 15.21 2.25 15.01
CA SER A 16 16.33 3.17 14.90
C SER A 16 17.66 2.47 14.63
N TYR A 17 17.85 1.26 15.15
CA TYR A 17 19.04 0.45 14.90
C TYR A 17 19.06 -0.18 13.50
N ASN A 18 17.91 -0.70 13.07
CA ASN A 18 17.75 -1.41 11.80
C ASN A 18 17.72 -0.48 10.59
N LYS A 19 17.20 0.74 10.74
CA LYS A 19 17.05 1.72 9.64
C LYS A 19 16.34 1.08 8.43
N GLU A 20 16.99 1.06 7.27
CA GLU A 20 16.47 0.50 6.01
C GLU A 20 16.92 -0.97 5.79
N GLY A 21 17.47 -1.61 6.81
CA GLY A 21 18.00 -2.97 6.76
C GLY A 21 19.47 -3.02 6.37
N TRP A 22 19.84 -2.60 5.16
CA TRP A 22 21.24 -2.68 4.67
C TRP A 22 22.24 -1.85 5.48
N ASN A 23 21.78 -0.76 6.09
CA ASN A 23 22.59 0.16 6.90
C ASN A 23 22.36 -0.04 8.42
N LYS A 24 21.93 -1.24 8.81
CA LYS A 24 21.73 -1.67 10.20
C LYS A 24 23.00 -1.53 11.03
N GLY A 25 22.87 -0.93 12.21
CA GLY A 25 23.96 -0.85 13.18
C GLY A 25 25.18 -0.06 12.67
N CYS A 26 25.01 0.88 11.74
CA CYS A 26 26.09 1.78 11.34
C CYS A 26 26.29 2.93 12.36
N GLY A 27 27.55 3.32 12.60
CA GLY A 27 27.90 4.43 13.49
C GLY A 27 27.51 4.22 14.96
N LEU A 28 26.98 5.25 15.60
CA LEU A 28 26.56 5.23 17.02
C LEU A 28 25.41 4.25 17.31
N GLN A 29 24.71 3.74 16.28
CA GLN A 29 23.65 2.75 16.46
C GLN A 29 24.19 1.43 17.04
N ARG A 30 25.48 1.10 16.85
CA ARG A 30 26.10 -0.13 17.42
C ARG A 30 25.93 -0.25 18.93
N LEU A 31 25.91 0.89 19.64
CA LEU A 31 25.75 0.92 21.09
C LEU A 31 24.38 0.40 21.56
N LYS A 32 23.39 0.34 20.67
CA LYS A 32 22.05 -0.18 20.98
C LYS A 32 21.97 -1.71 20.93
N LYS A 33 22.98 -2.38 20.36
CA LYS A 33 22.95 -3.85 20.13
C LYS A 33 22.74 -4.66 21.43
N PRO A 34 23.43 -4.39 22.55
CA PRO A 34 23.19 -5.14 23.79
C PRO A 34 21.76 -4.99 24.33
N LEU A 35 21.18 -3.80 24.19
CA LEU A 35 19.80 -3.54 24.61
C LEU A 35 18.79 -4.26 23.70
N ILE A 36 19.06 -4.34 22.40
CA ILE A 36 18.25 -5.11 21.45
C ILE A 36 18.34 -6.61 21.76
N ASP A 37 19.53 -7.13 22.08
CA ASP A 37 19.71 -8.54 22.45
C ASP A 37 18.96 -8.90 23.73
N LEU A 38 18.85 -7.94 24.67
CA LEU A 38 17.99 -8.09 25.83
C LEU A 38 16.53 -8.19 25.40
N TYR A 39 16.02 -7.22 24.62
CA TYR A 39 14.64 -7.22 24.12
C TYR A 39 14.30 -8.47 23.31
N ASP A 40 15.24 -8.97 22.52
CA ASP A 40 15.09 -10.19 21.74
C ASP A 40 14.75 -11.38 22.63
N LYS A 41 15.51 -11.56 23.72
CA LYS A 41 15.32 -12.67 24.67
C LYS A 41 14.01 -12.57 25.46
N ILE A 42 13.61 -11.37 25.86
CA ILE A 42 12.47 -11.19 26.78
C ILE A 42 11.13 -10.98 26.08
N LEU A 43 11.13 -10.44 24.85
CA LEU A 43 9.94 -10.07 24.10
C LEU A 43 9.90 -10.74 22.72
N PHE A 44 10.85 -10.44 21.82
CA PHE A 44 10.72 -10.83 20.41
C PHE A 44 10.76 -12.34 20.20
N LYS A 45 11.54 -13.08 20.99
CA LYS A 45 11.55 -14.55 20.98
C LYS A 45 10.16 -15.13 21.23
N LYS A 46 9.41 -14.58 22.20
CA LYS A 46 8.04 -15.05 22.50
C LYS A 46 7.08 -14.78 21.35
N ILE A 47 7.29 -13.68 20.62
CA ILE A 47 6.50 -13.38 19.40
C ILE A 47 6.85 -14.40 18.31
N ARG A 48 8.13 -14.69 18.08
CA ARG A 48 8.57 -15.70 17.11
C ARG A 48 8.09 -17.11 17.45
N GLU A 49 7.97 -17.45 18.73
CA GLU A 49 7.42 -18.74 19.19
C GLU A 49 5.96 -18.95 18.71
N ASN A 50 5.16 -17.88 18.58
CA ASN A 50 3.81 -17.97 18.00
C ASN A 50 3.81 -18.31 16.50
N PHE A 51 4.94 -18.09 15.80
CA PHE A 51 5.17 -18.49 14.41
C PHE A 51 5.93 -19.81 14.28
N GLY A 52 6.06 -20.58 15.38
CA GLY A 52 6.76 -21.87 15.41
C GLY A 52 8.25 -21.79 15.78
N GLY A 53 8.81 -20.60 15.99
CA GLY A 53 10.15 -20.39 16.56
C GLY A 53 11.35 -20.59 15.63
N GLU A 54 11.17 -21.33 14.53
CA GLU A 54 12.23 -21.71 13.57
C GLU A 54 12.11 -21.00 12.21
N LEU A 55 11.20 -20.05 12.07
CA LEU A 55 11.05 -19.32 10.82
C LEU A 55 12.20 -18.33 10.65
N ASP A 56 12.90 -18.38 9.50
CA ASP A 56 14.00 -17.47 9.20
C ASP A 56 13.53 -16.13 8.62
N TYR A 57 12.64 -16.16 7.63
CA TYR A 57 12.11 -14.98 6.94
C TYR A 57 10.87 -15.34 6.09
N PHE A 58 10.18 -14.32 5.59
CA PHE A 58 9.13 -14.45 4.58
C PHE A 58 9.55 -13.78 3.28
N ILE A 59 9.01 -14.25 2.15
CA ILE A 59 9.03 -13.52 0.89
C ILE A 59 7.61 -13.14 0.53
N GLY A 60 7.33 -11.83 0.51
CA GLY A 60 6.08 -11.26 0.02
C GLY A 60 6.24 -10.86 -1.45
N GLY A 61 5.21 -11.12 -2.25
CA GLY A 61 5.15 -10.73 -3.64
C GLY A 61 3.71 -10.67 -4.13
N GLY A 62 3.52 -10.29 -5.38
CA GLY A 62 2.19 -10.14 -5.98
C GLY A 62 1.56 -8.78 -5.74
N ALA A 63 1.84 -8.07 -4.65
CA ALA A 63 1.46 -6.68 -4.39
C ALA A 63 2.65 -5.88 -3.83
N LEU A 64 2.51 -4.55 -3.77
CA LEU A 64 3.41 -3.74 -2.97
C LEU A 64 3.30 -4.16 -1.52
N LEU A 65 4.42 -4.02 -0.80
CA LEU A 65 4.49 -4.44 0.58
C LEU A 65 4.74 -3.25 1.48
N ASP A 66 3.83 -3.05 2.44
CA ASP A 66 3.93 -1.96 3.39
C ASP A 66 5.30 -1.98 4.11
N ILE A 67 5.90 -0.80 4.17
CA ILE A 67 7.24 -0.62 4.75
C ILE A 67 7.20 -0.73 6.27
N GLU A 68 6.11 -0.35 6.93
CA GLU A 68 5.99 -0.47 8.39
C GLU A 68 5.87 -1.93 8.81
N LEU A 69 5.16 -2.76 8.05
CA LEU A 69 5.09 -4.20 8.24
C LEU A 69 6.47 -4.85 8.04
N GLN A 70 7.18 -4.46 6.98
CA GLN A 70 8.58 -4.88 6.76
C GLN A 70 9.47 -4.50 7.95
N ARG A 71 9.39 -3.25 8.44
CA ARG A 71 10.17 -2.77 9.60
C ARG A 71 9.83 -3.55 10.86
N PHE A 72 8.56 -3.84 11.09
CA PHE A 72 8.08 -4.62 12.23
C PHE A 72 8.71 -6.01 12.24
N PHE A 73 8.53 -6.77 11.17
CA PHE A 73 9.04 -8.14 11.04
C PHE A 73 10.58 -8.18 11.09
N TYR A 74 11.23 -7.17 10.50
CA TYR A 74 12.67 -7.00 10.59
C TYR A 74 13.17 -6.70 12.02
N ALA A 75 12.38 -5.96 12.83
CA ALA A 75 12.70 -5.67 14.22
C ALA A 75 12.59 -6.88 15.14
N ILE A 76 11.56 -7.70 14.94
CA ILE A 76 11.35 -8.92 15.73
C ILE A 76 12.19 -10.11 15.24
N GLY A 77 13.07 -9.91 14.26
CA GLY A 77 14.07 -10.89 13.84
C GLY A 77 13.60 -11.96 12.86
N ILE A 78 12.43 -11.78 12.23
CA ILE A 78 11.90 -12.63 11.15
C ILE A 78 11.59 -11.76 9.95
N PRO A 79 12.61 -11.25 9.23
CA PRO A 79 12.44 -10.23 8.21
C PRO A 79 11.48 -10.68 7.11
N MET A 80 10.73 -9.71 6.58
CA MET A 80 9.85 -9.91 5.45
C MET A 80 10.44 -9.22 4.23
N TYR A 81 10.80 -10.01 3.24
CA TYR A 81 11.45 -9.55 2.02
C TYR A 81 10.44 -9.40 0.89
N GLN A 82 10.48 -8.26 0.20
CA GLN A 82 9.66 -8.06 -0.98
C GLN A 82 10.36 -8.59 -2.23
N GLY A 83 9.61 -9.32 -3.06
CA GLY A 83 9.97 -9.70 -4.41
C GLY A 83 8.94 -9.21 -5.42
N TYR A 84 9.42 -8.85 -6.61
CA TYR A 84 8.60 -8.42 -7.73
C TYR A 84 8.70 -9.41 -8.89
N GLY A 85 7.57 -9.60 -9.54
CA GLY A 85 7.39 -10.62 -10.54
C GLY A 85 6.01 -10.59 -11.19
N LEU A 86 5.90 -11.22 -12.34
CA LEU A 86 4.66 -11.41 -13.08
C LEU A 86 4.71 -12.74 -13.84
N SER A 87 3.54 -13.24 -14.23
CA SER A 87 3.43 -14.55 -14.90
C SER A 87 4.20 -14.56 -16.22
N GLU A 88 4.21 -13.43 -16.92
CA GLU A 88 4.92 -13.20 -18.17
C GLU A 88 6.45 -13.27 -18.03
N ALA A 89 6.98 -13.27 -16.80
CA ALA A 89 8.41 -13.26 -16.47
C ALA A 89 8.88 -14.44 -15.60
N SER A 90 8.08 -15.51 -15.48
CA SER A 90 8.44 -16.81 -14.88
C SER A 90 9.28 -16.84 -13.57
N PRO A 91 8.67 -16.56 -12.42
CA PRO A 91 7.80 -15.43 -12.15
C PRO A 91 8.59 -14.24 -11.60
N VAL A 92 9.84 -14.41 -11.14
CA VAL A 92 10.57 -13.39 -10.37
C VAL A 92 11.48 -12.55 -11.25
N ILE A 93 11.35 -11.23 -11.16
CA ILE A 93 12.23 -10.25 -11.79
C ILE A 93 13.27 -9.76 -10.80
N SER A 94 12.83 -9.34 -9.61
CA SER A 94 13.73 -8.84 -8.57
C SER A 94 13.29 -9.33 -7.21
N SER A 95 14.24 -9.44 -6.28
CA SER A 95 13.93 -9.83 -4.91
C SER A 95 14.92 -9.24 -3.92
N ASN A 96 14.40 -8.88 -2.74
CA ASN A 96 15.23 -8.75 -1.56
C ASN A 96 15.66 -10.15 -1.08
N SER A 97 16.78 -10.21 -0.38
CA SER A 97 17.29 -11.45 0.21
C SER A 97 18.02 -11.15 1.52
N ALA A 98 18.31 -12.18 2.31
CA ALA A 98 19.12 -12.04 3.53
C ALA A 98 20.52 -11.44 3.27
N ALA A 99 21.07 -11.64 2.06
CA ALA A 99 22.38 -11.13 1.69
C ALA A 99 22.33 -9.66 1.23
N ARG A 100 21.25 -9.24 0.58
CA ARG A 100 21.07 -7.89 0.01
C ARG A 100 19.61 -7.50 0.00
N HIS A 101 19.25 -6.50 0.79
CA HIS A 101 17.90 -6.00 0.91
C HIS A 101 17.86 -4.52 1.28
N ARG A 102 16.82 -3.81 0.85
CA ARG A 102 16.46 -2.48 1.34
C ARG A 102 14.95 -2.46 1.58
N LEU A 103 14.52 -2.13 2.79
CA LEU A 103 13.10 -2.11 3.14
C LEU A 103 12.34 -1.12 2.25
N GLY A 104 11.17 -1.54 1.76
CA GLY A 104 10.35 -0.77 0.80
C GLY A 104 10.81 -0.84 -0.66
N SER A 105 11.98 -1.43 -0.96
CA SER A 105 12.37 -1.72 -2.34
C SER A 105 11.80 -3.08 -2.79
N SER A 106 11.69 -3.29 -4.10
CA SER A 106 11.43 -4.61 -4.70
C SER A 106 12.72 -5.42 -4.87
N GLY A 107 13.80 -5.03 -4.19
CA GLY A 107 15.07 -5.72 -4.16
C GLY A 107 15.92 -5.49 -5.39
N VAL A 108 16.74 -6.48 -5.73
CA VAL A 108 17.69 -6.40 -6.85
C VAL A 108 17.31 -7.40 -7.93
N LEU A 109 17.68 -7.09 -9.17
CA LEU A 109 17.42 -7.96 -10.33
C LEU A 109 18.00 -9.36 -10.09
N VAL A 110 17.24 -10.40 -10.46
CA VAL A 110 17.76 -11.77 -10.48
C VAL A 110 18.78 -11.96 -11.60
N SER A 111 19.67 -12.93 -11.44
CA SER A 111 20.74 -13.18 -12.41
C SER A 111 20.22 -13.53 -13.81
N ASN A 112 21.02 -13.22 -14.84
CA ASN A 112 20.78 -13.58 -16.24
C ASN A 112 19.56 -12.89 -16.89
N MET A 113 19.30 -11.65 -16.48
CA MET A 113 18.27 -10.79 -17.07
C MET A 113 18.85 -9.40 -17.30
N GLU A 114 18.33 -8.74 -18.33
CA GLU A 114 18.54 -7.32 -18.59
C GLU A 114 17.26 -6.56 -18.21
N LEU A 115 17.43 -5.39 -17.60
CA LEU A 115 16.34 -4.50 -17.23
C LEU A 115 16.72 -3.08 -17.63
N LYS A 116 15.76 -2.38 -18.23
CA LYS A 116 15.83 -0.93 -18.46
C LYS A 116 14.53 -0.27 -18.00
N ILE A 117 14.62 1.03 -17.73
CA ILE A 117 13.45 1.86 -17.46
C ILE A 117 13.18 2.67 -18.72
N CYS A 118 11.95 2.66 -19.24
CA CYS A 118 11.59 3.37 -20.47
C CYS A 118 10.55 4.47 -20.25
N ASP A 119 10.59 5.54 -21.03
CA ASP A 119 9.52 6.53 -21.11
C ASP A 119 8.30 5.98 -21.90
N ASP A 120 7.25 6.81 -22.02
CA ASP A 120 6.01 6.46 -22.73
C ASP A 120 6.27 6.21 -24.25
N ASP A 121 7.36 6.73 -24.81
CA ASP A 121 7.79 6.54 -26.21
C ASP A 121 8.73 5.31 -26.40
N GLY A 122 9.10 4.64 -25.30
CA GLY A 122 9.98 3.47 -25.30
C GLY A 122 11.49 3.77 -25.28
N ASN A 123 11.88 5.03 -25.07
CA ASN A 123 13.29 5.41 -24.91
C ASN A 123 13.77 5.08 -23.50
N GLU A 124 15.02 4.64 -23.39
CA GLU A 124 15.63 4.34 -22.08
C GLU A 124 15.88 5.63 -21.29
N LEU A 125 15.45 5.60 -20.02
CA LEU A 125 15.60 6.70 -19.08
C LEU A 125 16.85 6.53 -18.21
N PRO A 126 17.45 7.65 -17.74
CA PRO A 126 18.53 7.61 -16.76
C PRO A 126 18.15 6.90 -15.45
N VAL A 127 19.16 6.41 -14.73
CA VAL A 127 18.98 5.85 -13.38
C VAL A 127 18.34 6.89 -12.46
N GLY A 128 17.38 6.45 -11.64
CA GLY A 128 16.60 7.29 -10.73
C GLY A 128 15.32 7.87 -11.34
N GLU A 129 15.20 7.92 -12.67
CA GLU A 129 13.99 8.41 -13.34
C GLU A 129 12.89 7.34 -13.38
N LYS A 130 11.64 7.79 -13.31
CA LYS A 130 10.46 6.91 -13.30
C LYS A 130 9.99 6.62 -14.72
N GLY A 131 9.75 5.34 -15.00
CA GLY A 131 9.22 4.90 -16.29
C GLY A 131 8.76 3.45 -16.24
N GLU A 132 8.51 2.87 -17.40
CA GLU A 132 8.14 1.47 -17.53
C GLU A 132 9.31 0.54 -17.27
N ILE A 133 9.06 -0.48 -16.46
CA ILE A 133 10.01 -1.57 -16.24
C ILE A 133 9.95 -2.46 -17.49
N VAL A 134 11.06 -2.55 -18.20
CA VAL A 134 11.16 -3.36 -19.42
C VAL A 134 12.29 -4.36 -19.23
N ILE A 135 11.99 -5.64 -19.40
CA ILE A 135 12.96 -6.71 -19.14
C ILE A 135 13.22 -7.59 -20.36
N LYS A 136 14.38 -8.22 -20.39
CA LYS A 136 14.74 -9.23 -21.39
C LYS A 136 15.56 -10.32 -20.72
N GLY A 137 15.21 -11.57 -21.00
CA GLY A 137 15.88 -12.72 -20.39
C GLY A 137 15.19 -14.03 -20.74
N GLY A 138 15.81 -15.14 -20.34
CA GLY A 138 15.26 -16.48 -20.57
C GLY A 138 13.98 -16.80 -19.79
N ASN A 139 13.59 -15.91 -18.88
CA ASN A 139 12.38 -16.01 -18.05
C ASN A 139 11.14 -15.36 -18.70
N VAL A 140 11.33 -14.57 -19.77
CA VAL A 140 10.24 -13.95 -20.51
C VAL A 140 9.45 -15.03 -21.26
N MET A 141 8.12 -14.98 -21.15
CA MET A 141 7.22 -15.91 -21.83
C MET A 141 7.36 -15.84 -23.37
N HIS A 142 6.88 -16.87 -24.07
CA HIS A 142 6.82 -16.85 -25.53
C HIS A 142 5.70 -15.97 -26.10
N GLY A 143 4.67 -15.69 -25.30
CA GLY A 143 3.50 -14.93 -25.73
C GLY A 143 2.20 -15.48 -25.16
N TYR A 144 1.11 -14.78 -25.45
CA TYR A 144 -0.24 -15.15 -25.03
C TYR A 144 -0.86 -16.17 -25.98
N TRP A 145 -1.47 -17.22 -25.41
CA TRP A 145 -2.13 -18.28 -26.18
C TRP A 145 -3.22 -17.73 -27.11
N LYS A 146 -3.10 -18.00 -28.42
CA LYS A 146 -4.02 -17.54 -29.48
C LYS A 146 -4.26 -16.02 -29.50
N ASN A 147 -3.37 -15.22 -28.93
CA ASN A 147 -3.48 -13.77 -28.94
C ASN A 147 -2.16 -13.13 -29.39
N GLU A 148 -1.89 -13.23 -30.69
CA GLU A 148 -0.69 -12.67 -31.29
C GLU A 148 -0.65 -11.13 -31.22
N ALA A 149 -1.81 -10.47 -31.24
CA ALA A 149 -1.90 -9.02 -31.14
C ALA A 149 -1.36 -8.53 -29.78
N ALA A 150 -1.88 -9.08 -28.68
CA ALA A 150 -1.37 -8.78 -27.35
C ALA A 150 0.09 -9.21 -27.18
N THR A 151 0.48 -10.35 -27.77
CA THR A 151 1.87 -10.81 -27.72
C THR A 151 2.84 -9.79 -28.34
N ARG A 152 2.51 -9.24 -29.52
CA ARG A 152 3.34 -8.22 -30.19
C ARG A 152 3.32 -6.87 -29.49
N GLU A 153 2.23 -6.56 -28.79
CA GLU A 153 2.13 -5.34 -27.99
C GLU A 153 3.00 -5.41 -26.73
N THR A 154 3.02 -6.57 -26.06
CA THR A 154 3.74 -6.76 -24.79
C THR A 154 5.20 -7.17 -24.99
N ILE A 155 5.52 -7.94 -26.04
CA ILE A 155 6.89 -8.38 -26.34
C ILE A 155 7.37 -7.72 -27.64
N LYS A 156 8.33 -6.81 -27.53
CA LYS A 156 8.92 -6.08 -28.67
C LYS A 156 10.42 -6.36 -28.72
N ASP A 157 10.91 -6.93 -29.81
CA ASP A 157 12.33 -7.27 -30.00
C ASP A 157 12.96 -8.11 -28.86
N GLY A 158 12.15 -9.00 -28.29
CA GLY A 158 12.51 -9.87 -27.17
C GLY A 158 12.50 -9.19 -25.80
N TRP A 159 12.11 -7.92 -25.73
CA TRP A 159 11.86 -7.18 -24.48
C TRP A 159 10.39 -7.27 -24.10
N LEU A 160 10.13 -7.67 -22.85
CA LEU A 160 8.82 -7.64 -22.22
C LEU A 160 8.57 -6.27 -21.60
N TYR A 161 7.56 -5.58 -22.10
CA TYR A 161 6.99 -4.37 -21.52
C TYR A 161 6.01 -4.81 -20.42
N THR A 162 6.38 -4.63 -19.14
CA THR A 162 5.62 -5.25 -18.04
C THR A 162 4.30 -4.54 -17.75
N GLY A 163 4.12 -3.31 -18.22
CA GLY A 163 3.00 -2.46 -17.84
C GLY A 163 3.07 -1.96 -16.40
N ASP A 164 4.22 -2.13 -15.73
CA ASP A 164 4.49 -1.65 -14.38
C ASP A 164 5.49 -0.49 -14.41
N MET A 165 5.18 0.57 -13.66
CA MET A 165 6.07 1.71 -13.48
C MET A 165 7.05 1.44 -12.35
N GLY A 166 8.28 1.86 -12.53
CA GLY A 166 9.30 1.83 -11.49
C GLY A 166 10.50 2.68 -11.82
N TYR A 167 11.51 2.59 -10.96
CA TYR A 167 12.82 3.18 -11.18
C TYR A 167 13.90 2.32 -10.53
N MET A 168 15.11 2.43 -11.05
CA MET A 168 16.31 1.82 -10.47
C MET A 168 17.10 2.88 -9.72
N THR A 169 17.65 2.53 -8.56
CA THR A 169 18.63 3.37 -7.87
C THR A 169 20.05 3.12 -8.38
N ASP A 170 20.95 4.09 -8.15
CA ASP A 170 22.38 3.97 -8.52
C ASP A 170 23.07 2.74 -7.92
N ASP A 171 22.59 2.29 -6.77
CA ASP A 171 23.10 1.11 -6.08
C ASP A 171 22.33 -0.18 -6.41
N GLY A 172 21.52 -0.16 -7.47
CA GLY A 172 20.96 -1.35 -8.11
C GLY A 172 19.70 -1.93 -7.47
N PHE A 173 18.96 -1.14 -6.67
CA PHE A 173 17.65 -1.56 -6.15
C PHE A 173 16.53 -1.07 -7.07
N LEU A 174 15.59 -1.97 -7.36
CA LEU A 174 14.38 -1.67 -8.09
C LEU A 174 13.28 -1.22 -7.12
N TYR A 175 12.60 -0.15 -7.47
CA TYR A 175 11.37 0.29 -6.83
C TYR A 175 10.23 0.19 -7.83
N VAL A 176 9.32 -0.75 -7.58
CA VAL A 176 8.05 -0.83 -8.32
C VAL A 176 7.11 0.18 -7.69
N LEU A 177 6.49 1.01 -8.52
CA LEU A 177 5.50 2.00 -8.10
C LEU A 177 4.09 1.47 -8.32
N GLY A 178 3.86 0.62 -9.30
CA GLY A 178 2.55 -0.01 -9.55
C GLY A 178 2.24 -0.10 -11.04
N ARG A 179 1.05 -0.58 -11.40
CA ARG A 179 0.66 -0.71 -12.81
C ARG A 179 0.33 0.63 -13.43
N PHE A 180 0.81 0.90 -14.66
CA PHE A 180 0.48 2.12 -15.40
C PHE A 180 -1.02 2.39 -15.47
N LYS A 181 -1.80 1.35 -15.76
CA LYS A 181 -3.27 1.44 -15.85
C LYS A 181 -3.95 1.70 -14.50
N SER A 182 -3.22 1.53 -13.39
CA SER A 182 -3.70 1.75 -12.03
C SER A 182 -3.16 3.04 -11.40
N LEU A 183 -2.19 3.71 -12.03
CA LEU A 183 -1.67 4.98 -11.52
C LEU A 183 -2.72 6.08 -11.63
N LEU A 184 -2.78 6.91 -10.60
CA LEU A 184 -3.56 8.12 -10.61
C LEU A 184 -2.75 9.24 -11.25
N ILE A 185 -3.44 10.18 -11.89
CA ILE A 185 -2.83 11.35 -12.52
C ILE A 185 -3.27 12.57 -11.72
N ALA A 186 -2.31 13.27 -11.13
CA ALA A 186 -2.53 14.54 -10.43
C ALA A 186 -2.91 15.65 -11.43
N ASP A 187 -3.30 16.82 -10.90
CA ASP A 187 -3.70 17.98 -11.70
C ASP A 187 -2.57 18.56 -12.58
N ASP A 188 -1.32 18.43 -12.12
CA ASP A 188 -0.11 18.82 -12.85
C ASP A 188 0.39 17.76 -13.85
N GLY A 189 -0.28 16.61 -13.94
CA GLY A 189 0.10 15.49 -14.79
C GLY A 189 1.04 14.48 -14.13
N GLU A 190 1.47 14.69 -12.88
CA GLU A 190 2.28 13.71 -12.15
C GLU A 190 1.51 12.39 -11.98
N LYS A 191 2.07 11.30 -12.48
CA LYS A 191 1.54 9.93 -12.27
C LYS A 191 2.05 9.42 -10.92
N PHE A 192 1.14 8.95 -10.06
CA PHE A 192 1.50 8.37 -8.76
C PHE A 192 0.67 7.14 -8.45
N SER A 193 1.23 6.27 -7.62
CA SER A 193 0.54 5.06 -7.20
C SER A 193 -0.31 5.31 -5.95
N PRO A 194 -1.59 4.95 -5.99
CA PRO A 194 -2.47 5.07 -4.83
C PRO A 194 -2.32 3.93 -3.82
N GLU A 195 -1.79 2.77 -4.22
CA GLU A 195 -1.83 1.53 -3.43
C GLU A 195 -1.20 1.70 -2.05
N GLY A 196 -0.02 2.33 -1.97
CA GLY A 196 0.65 2.56 -0.69
C GLY A 196 -0.11 3.53 0.24
N ILE A 197 -0.89 4.48 -0.31
CA ILE A 197 -1.71 5.39 0.51
C ILE A 197 -2.97 4.65 1.01
N GLU A 198 -3.61 3.89 0.13
CA GLU A 198 -4.80 3.10 0.44
C GLU A 198 -4.51 2.06 1.52
N GLU A 199 -3.44 1.28 1.35
CA GLU A 199 -2.99 0.25 2.29
C GLU A 199 -2.69 0.88 3.66
N ALA A 200 -1.92 1.97 3.69
CA ALA A 200 -1.61 2.67 4.93
C ALA A 200 -2.89 3.10 5.66
N ILE A 201 -3.85 3.73 4.96
CA ILE A 201 -5.12 4.16 5.57
C ILE A 201 -5.88 2.97 6.18
N SER A 202 -6.01 1.86 5.45
CA SER A 202 -6.72 0.67 5.95
C SER A 202 -5.99 -0.07 7.07
N GLU A 203 -4.66 -0.14 7.06
CA GLU A 203 -3.91 -0.90 8.06
C GLU A 203 -3.72 -0.15 9.38
N GLN A 204 -3.59 1.18 9.32
CA GLN A 204 -3.37 2.01 10.50
C GLN A 204 -4.68 2.40 11.21
N SER A 205 -5.81 2.36 10.49
CA SER A 205 -7.12 2.68 11.06
C SER A 205 -7.85 1.41 11.46
N LYS A 206 -8.29 1.33 12.71
CA LYS A 206 -9.18 0.25 13.14
C LYS A 206 -10.64 0.41 12.66
N TYR A 207 -10.96 1.56 12.05
CA TYR A 207 -12.32 1.91 11.62
C TYR A 207 -12.51 1.83 10.11
N ILE A 208 -11.44 1.64 9.33
CA ILE A 208 -11.48 1.57 7.86
C ILE A 208 -10.97 0.20 7.43
N ASP A 209 -11.83 -0.62 6.82
CA ASP A 209 -11.46 -1.93 6.32
C ASP A 209 -10.82 -1.86 4.93
N GLN A 210 -11.34 -0.99 4.05
CA GLN A 210 -10.85 -0.84 2.69
C GLN A 210 -10.88 0.63 2.25
N CYS A 211 -9.92 1.01 1.41
CA CYS A 211 -9.82 2.35 0.85
C CYS A 211 -9.47 2.25 -0.63
N MET A 212 -10.10 3.07 -1.47
CA MET A 212 -9.71 3.27 -2.86
C MET A 212 -9.62 4.76 -3.17
N LEU A 213 -8.42 5.22 -3.51
CA LEU A 213 -8.18 6.57 -4.02
C LEU A 213 -8.54 6.66 -5.51
N TYR A 214 -8.99 7.85 -5.89
CA TYR A 214 -9.20 8.23 -7.28
C TYR A 214 -8.72 9.65 -7.55
N ASN A 215 -8.00 9.81 -8.66
CA ASN A 215 -7.68 11.07 -9.28
C ASN A 215 -7.31 10.84 -10.74
N ASN A 216 -7.88 11.61 -11.64
CA ASN A 216 -7.52 11.61 -13.05
C ASN A 216 -7.58 13.04 -13.58
N GLN A 217 -6.47 13.76 -13.43
CA GLN A 217 -6.32 15.18 -13.79
C GLN A 217 -7.39 16.06 -13.13
N LYS A 218 -7.75 15.75 -11.89
CA LYS A 218 -8.66 16.56 -11.07
C LYS A 218 -7.86 17.35 -10.04
N PRO A 219 -8.39 18.48 -9.52
CA PRO A 219 -7.65 19.38 -8.62
C PRO A 219 -7.16 18.75 -7.31
N TYR A 220 -7.68 17.59 -6.93
CA TYR A 220 -7.30 16.86 -5.72
C TYR A 220 -7.68 15.38 -5.83
N SER A 221 -7.14 14.54 -4.96
CA SER A 221 -7.59 13.15 -4.85
C SER A 221 -8.87 13.04 -4.02
N VAL A 222 -9.69 12.03 -4.30
CA VAL A 222 -10.84 11.63 -3.47
C VAL A 222 -10.67 10.17 -3.08
N ALA A 223 -11.32 9.75 -1.99
CA ALA A 223 -11.25 8.35 -1.55
C ALA A 223 -12.65 7.76 -1.35
N LEU A 224 -12.83 6.50 -1.77
CA LEU A 224 -13.93 5.64 -1.37
C LEU A 224 -13.48 4.83 -0.15
N VAL A 225 -14.24 4.88 0.92
CA VAL A 225 -13.90 4.27 2.22
C VAL A 225 -14.99 3.26 2.60
N VAL A 226 -14.57 2.01 2.81
CA VAL A 226 -15.42 0.96 3.39
C VAL A 226 -15.06 0.86 4.87
N PRO A 227 -15.97 1.19 5.78
CA PRO A 227 -15.68 1.19 7.20
C PRO A 227 -15.81 -0.20 7.83
N ASN A 228 -15.06 -0.40 8.91
CA ASN A 228 -15.22 -1.55 9.79
C ASN A 228 -16.48 -1.38 10.65
N GLN A 229 -17.58 -1.94 10.18
CA GLN A 229 -18.89 -1.80 10.83
C GLN A 229 -18.89 -2.30 12.28
N HIS A 230 -18.13 -3.36 12.61
CA HIS A 230 -18.02 -3.86 13.98
C HIS A 230 -17.31 -2.86 14.90
N ALA A 231 -16.19 -2.28 14.46
CA ALA A 231 -15.45 -1.28 15.23
C ALA A 231 -16.26 0.02 15.40
N LEU A 232 -17.02 0.43 14.38
CA LEU A 232 -17.91 1.58 14.47
C LEU A 232 -19.05 1.35 15.46
N LYS A 233 -19.65 0.14 15.48
CA LYS A 233 -20.67 -0.22 16.47
C LYS A 233 -20.15 -0.07 17.89
N SER A 234 -18.99 -0.65 18.20
CA SER A 234 -18.36 -0.50 19.52
C SER A 234 -18.06 0.96 19.89
N TYR A 235 -17.66 1.79 18.91
CA TYR A 235 -17.44 3.22 19.12
C TYR A 235 -18.73 3.97 19.48
N LEU A 236 -19.84 3.68 18.79
CA LEU A 236 -21.13 4.28 19.07
C LEU A 236 -21.68 3.88 20.46
N GLU A 237 -21.55 2.60 20.81
CA GLU A 237 -21.92 2.08 22.14
C GLU A 237 -21.16 2.79 23.27
N GLU A 238 -19.84 2.99 23.12
CA GLU A 238 -19.01 3.72 24.10
C GLU A 238 -19.47 5.18 24.27
N LYS A 239 -19.97 5.79 23.19
CA LYS A 239 -20.49 7.17 23.19
C LYS A 239 -21.96 7.27 23.61
N ASN A 240 -22.63 6.15 23.87
CA ASN A 240 -24.08 6.08 24.08
C ASN A 240 -24.88 6.72 22.91
N LEU A 241 -24.40 6.50 21.68
CA LEU A 241 -25.05 6.96 20.45
C LEU A 241 -25.56 5.75 19.65
N THR A 242 -26.50 6.00 18.73
CA THR A 242 -26.97 4.99 17.77
C THR A 242 -26.85 5.52 16.35
N ALA A 243 -26.54 4.66 15.38
CA ALA A 243 -26.46 5.07 13.97
C ALA A 243 -27.83 5.41 13.35
N ASP A 244 -28.93 5.12 14.04
CA ASP A 244 -30.27 5.57 13.62
C ASP A 244 -30.51 7.06 13.93
N SER A 245 -29.71 7.63 14.85
CA SER A 245 -29.76 9.05 15.19
C SER A 245 -28.88 9.88 14.26
N ASP A 246 -29.32 11.10 13.94
CA ASP A 246 -28.53 12.06 13.15
C ASP A 246 -27.16 12.33 13.79
N ASP A 247 -27.11 12.44 15.12
CA ASP A 247 -25.88 12.63 15.88
C ASP A 247 -24.92 11.43 15.76
N GLY A 248 -25.43 10.20 15.80
CA GLY A 248 -24.60 9.00 15.61
C GLY A 248 -24.05 8.88 14.19
N LYS A 249 -24.86 9.18 13.17
CA LYS A 249 -24.40 9.20 11.77
C LYS A 249 -23.30 10.23 11.56
N ARG A 250 -23.48 11.45 12.06
CA ARG A 250 -22.44 12.50 12.02
C ARG A 250 -21.17 12.09 12.77
N ALA A 251 -21.32 11.46 13.93
CA ALA A 251 -20.17 11.00 14.71
C ALA A 251 -19.32 9.96 13.92
N VAL A 252 -19.97 9.04 13.20
CA VAL A 252 -19.29 8.08 12.32
C VAL A 252 -18.61 8.79 11.14
N ALA A 253 -19.33 9.66 10.43
CA ALA A 253 -18.80 10.39 9.28
C ALA A 253 -17.54 11.19 9.65
N MET A 254 -17.61 11.96 10.74
CA MET A 254 -16.50 12.75 11.27
C MET A 254 -15.35 11.87 11.77
N LEU A 255 -15.64 10.71 12.37
CA LEU A 255 -14.60 9.77 12.80
C LEU A 255 -13.77 9.28 11.62
N LEU A 256 -14.43 8.83 10.54
CA LEU A 256 -13.77 8.33 9.35
C LEU A 256 -12.99 9.44 8.63
N GLU A 257 -13.54 10.65 8.56
CA GLU A 257 -12.81 11.81 8.03
C GLU A 257 -11.54 12.11 8.83
N ASN A 258 -11.63 12.04 10.16
CA ASN A 258 -10.48 12.27 11.03
C ASN A 258 -9.38 11.23 10.80
N GLU A 259 -9.74 9.94 10.67
CA GLU A 259 -8.76 8.86 10.37
C GLU A 259 -7.99 9.12 9.07
N VAL A 260 -8.67 9.62 8.03
CA VAL A 260 -8.02 10.00 6.76
C VAL A 260 -7.20 11.30 6.93
N ASN A 261 -7.71 12.26 7.69
CA ASN A 261 -7.01 13.52 7.96
C ASN A 261 -5.75 13.35 8.82
N GLU A 262 -5.57 12.23 9.53
CA GLU A 262 -4.33 11.90 10.24
C GLU A 262 -3.11 11.79 9.30
N TYR A 263 -3.31 11.59 7.99
CA TYR A 263 -2.25 11.58 6.98
C TYR A 263 -1.89 12.98 6.47
N ARG A 264 -2.69 14.00 6.78
CA ARG A 264 -2.45 15.37 6.34
C ARG A 264 -1.44 16.07 7.26
N SER A 265 -0.97 17.26 6.88
CA SER A 265 0.18 17.94 7.51
C SER A 265 0.15 18.06 9.04
N ASN A 266 -1.03 18.11 9.66
CA ASN A 266 -1.19 18.25 11.11
C ASN A 266 -1.49 16.93 11.84
N GLY A 267 -1.64 15.83 11.10
CA GLY A 267 -1.95 14.51 11.62
C GLY A 267 -0.70 13.70 11.97
N LYS A 268 -0.92 12.60 12.69
CA LYS A 268 0.11 11.66 13.15
C LYS A 268 0.99 11.13 12.03
N TYR A 269 0.44 11.00 10.82
CA TYR A 269 1.07 10.42 9.64
C TYR A 269 1.41 11.46 8.56
N GLY A 270 1.38 12.76 8.89
CA GLY A 270 1.54 13.91 7.97
C GLY A 270 2.80 13.95 7.09
N HIS A 271 3.79 13.11 7.37
CA HIS A 271 5.05 13.04 6.63
C HIS A 271 5.22 11.77 5.79
N MET A 272 4.24 10.86 5.77
CA MET A 272 4.35 9.59 5.05
C MET A 272 4.22 9.77 3.53
N PHE A 273 3.35 10.68 3.10
CA PHE A 273 3.03 10.88 1.69
C PHE A 273 3.01 12.36 1.30
N PRO A 274 3.27 12.70 0.03
CA PRO A 274 3.04 14.03 -0.51
C PRO A 274 1.59 14.48 -0.30
N GLN A 275 1.43 15.67 0.30
CA GLN A 275 0.12 16.19 0.70
C GLN A 275 -0.88 16.35 -0.45
N ARG A 276 -0.37 16.57 -1.67
CA ARG A 276 -1.19 16.69 -2.89
C ARG A 276 -1.82 15.37 -3.34
N TRP A 277 -1.24 14.23 -2.96
CA TRP A 277 -1.76 12.91 -3.34
C TRP A 277 -2.87 12.44 -2.40
N LEU A 278 -2.95 13.01 -1.19
CA LEU A 278 -3.91 12.63 -0.17
C LEU A 278 -5.33 13.11 -0.53
N PRO A 279 -6.36 12.33 -0.17
CA PRO A 279 -7.72 12.67 -0.48
C PRO A 279 -8.20 13.92 0.30
N VAL A 280 -8.97 14.77 -0.38
CA VAL A 280 -9.58 15.97 0.23
C VAL A 280 -11.03 15.72 0.64
N ALA A 281 -11.71 14.79 -0.02
CA ALA A 281 -13.07 14.37 0.28
C ALA A 281 -13.18 12.85 0.27
N ILE A 282 -14.08 12.31 1.09
CA ILE A 282 -14.31 10.87 1.19
C ILE A 282 -15.78 10.52 0.90
N GLY A 283 -15.98 9.44 0.15
CA GLY A 283 -17.26 8.78 -0.03
C GLY A 283 -17.29 7.51 0.81
N ILE A 284 -18.26 7.40 1.71
CA ILE A 284 -18.43 6.25 2.59
C ILE A 284 -19.29 5.22 1.87
N LEU A 285 -18.91 3.94 1.94
CA LEU A 285 -19.63 2.83 1.31
C LEU A 285 -20.08 1.83 2.38
N GLU A 286 -21.35 1.41 2.34
CA GLU A 286 -21.85 0.33 3.19
C GLU A 286 -21.30 -1.05 2.77
N GLU A 287 -21.29 -1.32 1.47
CA GLU A 287 -20.85 -2.59 0.90
C GLU A 287 -19.34 -2.59 0.62
N GLY A 288 -18.63 -3.61 1.14
CA GLY A 288 -17.21 -3.81 0.87
C GLY A 288 -16.91 -4.37 -0.51
N PHE A 289 -15.66 -4.24 -0.94
CA PHE A 289 -15.16 -4.88 -2.16
C PHE A 289 -14.93 -6.36 -1.89
N THR A 290 -15.60 -7.24 -2.64
CA THR A 290 -15.53 -8.69 -2.47
C THR A 290 -15.25 -9.38 -3.82
N GLU A 291 -14.86 -10.65 -3.78
CA GLU A 291 -14.80 -11.47 -5.00
C GLU A 291 -16.22 -11.74 -5.55
N ASP A 292 -17.19 -11.92 -4.65
CA ASP A 292 -18.60 -12.22 -5.00
C ASP A 292 -19.28 -11.08 -5.78
N ASN A 293 -19.05 -9.82 -5.38
CA ASN A 293 -19.52 -8.66 -6.14
C ASN A 293 -18.57 -8.28 -7.29
N GLY A 294 -17.49 -9.04 -7.47
CA GLY A 294 -16.50 -8.89 -8.53
C GLY A 294 -15.65 -7.62 -8.45
N LEU A 295 -15.70 -6.89 -7.32
CA LEU A 295 -14.91 -5.68 -7.08
C LEU A 295 -13.50 -6.02 -6.56
N MET A 296 -13.25 -7.27 -6.17
CA MET A 296 -11.93 -7.84 -6.02
C MET A 296 -11.71 -9.03 -6.96
N ASN A 297 -10.45 -9.32 -7.27
CA ASN A 297 -10.07 -10.53 -7.99
C ASN A 297 -9.77 -11.69 -7.02
N SER A 298 -9.49 -12.87 -7.56
CA SER A 298 -9.15 -14.09 -6.78
C SER A 298 -7.86 -13.99 -5.96
N THR A 299 -7.07 -12.91 -6.14
CA THR A 299 -5.89 -12.59 -5.33
C THR A 299 -6.19 -11.49 -4.30
N MET A 300 -7.46 -11.22 -4.01
CA MET A 300 -7.95 -10.19 -3.09
C MET A 300 -7.53 -8.76 -3.46
N LYS A 301 -7.18 -8.51 -4.74
CA LYS A 301 -6.86 -7.18 -5.23
C LYS A 301 -8.10 -6.47 -5.76
N ILE A 302 -8.19 -5.18 -5.46
CA ILE A 302 -9.22 -4.29 -5.96
C ILE A 302 -9.22 -4.22 -7.50
N VAL A 303 -10.39 -4.40 -8.10
CA VAL A 303 -10.65 -4.23 -9.54
C VAL A 303 -11.16 -2.80 -9.78
N ARG A 304 -10.23 -1.83 -9.79
CA ARG A 304 -10.52 -0.38 -9.86
C ARG A 304 -11.53 0.00 -10.95
N GLY A 305 -11.39 -0.54 -12.15
CA GLY A 305 -12.29 -0.23 -13.27
C GLY A 305 -13.76 -0.55 -12.96
N LYS A 306 -14.03 -1.69 -12.32
CA LYS A 306 -15.40 -2.06 -11.94
C LYS A 306 -15.95 -1.22 -10.80
N ILE A 307 -15.10 -0.83 -9.84
CA ILE A 307 -15.50 0.10 -8.77
C ILE A 307 -15.82 1.46 -9.37
N MET A 308 -14.99 1.94 -10.29
CA MET A 308 -15.24 3.18 -11.03
C MET A 308 -16.56 3.09 -11.80
N ASP A 309 -16.82 2.02 -12.54
CA ASP A 309 -18.08 1.84 -13.26
C ASP A 309 -19.29 1.86 -12.33
N ARG A 310 -19.17 1.28 -11.13
CA ARG A 310 -20.25 1.21 -10.13
C ARG A 310 -20.47 2.53 -9.39
N TYR A 311 -19.40 3.24 -9.04
CA TYR A 311 -19.44 4.40 -8.15
C TYR A 311 -19.03 5.72 -8.82
N MET A 312 -19.00 5.80 -10.16
CA MET A 312 -18.60 7.03 -10.87
C MET A 312 -19.42 8.24 -10.45
N ASN A 313 -20.73 8.07 -10.25
CA ASN A 313 -21.60 9.16 -9.79
C ASN A 313 -21.18 9.70 -8.41
N LEU A 314 -20.74 8.83 -7.50
CA LEU A 314 -20.19 9.24 -6.21
C LEU A 314 -18.87 9.98 -6.41
N ILE A 315 -17.97 9.39 -7.19
CA ILE A 315 -16.64 9.94 -7.46
C ILE A 315 -16.77 11.35 -8.03
N ASP A 316 -17.65 11.55 -9.01
CA ASP A 316 -17.93 12.86 -9.59
C ASP A 316 -18.54 13.83 -8.56
N TYR A 317 -19.43 13.33 -7.70
CA TYR A 317 -19.99 14.12 -6.60
C TYR A 317 -18.90 14.58 -5.60
N LEU A 318 -17.89 13.76 -5.30
CA LEU A 318 -16.78 14.10 -4.39
C LEU A 318 -15.93 15.29 -4.87
N TYR A 319 -16.02 15.65 -6.16
CA TYR A 319 -15.38 16.84 -6.72
C TYR A 319 -16.20 18.13 -6.58
N THR A 320 -17.40 18.05 -6.00
CA THR A 320 -18.25 19.22 -5.76
C THR A 320 -17.93 19.90 -4.43
N PRO A 321 -18.26 21.20 -4.25
CA PRO A 321 -18.11 21.88 -2.97
C PRO A 321 -18.89 21.22 -1.83
N ASN A 322 -20.06 20.66 -2.11
CA ASN A 322 -20.93 20.05 -1.10
C ASN A 322 -20.34 18.78 -0.50
N ALA A 323 -19.59 18.02 -1.31
CA ALA A 323 -18.97 16.78 -0.84
C ALA A 323 -17.75 16.99 0.08
N LYS A 324 -17.26 18.23 0.21
CA LYS A 324 -16.19 18.56 1.16
C LYS A 324 -16.66 18.52 2.61
N ASP A 325 -17.97 18.65 2.85
CA ASP A 325 -18.55 18.32 4.14
C ASP A 325 -18.76 16.80 4.18
N VAL A 326 -18.07 16.10 5.07
CA VAL A 326 -18.22 14.65 5.20
C VAL A 326 -19.64 14.24 5.63
N CYS A 327 -20.38 15.12 6.29
CA CYS A 327 -21.77 14.88 6.72
C CYS A 327 -22.81 15.12 5.59
N ASN A 328 -22.38 15.03 4.33
CA ASN A 328 -23.25 15.17 3.18
C ASN A 328 -24.28 14.02 3.06
N GLU A 329 -25.36 14.28 2.31
CA GLU A 329 -26.51 13.36 2.17
C GLU A 329 -26.09 11.93 1.74
N TRP A 330 -25.17 11.80 0.78
CA TRP A 330 -24.67 10.50 0.32
C TRP A 330 -24.05 9.68 1.44
N ASN A 331 -23.09 10.28 2.16
CA ASN A 331 -22.41 9.61 3.26
C ASN A 331 -23.38 9.26 4.39
N MET A 332 -24.33 10.14 4.69
CA MET A 332 -25.33 9.92 5.73
C MET A 332 -26.29 8.78 5.37
N GLU A 333 -26.69 8.67 4.10
CA GLU A 333 -27.51 7.56 3.60
C GLU A 333 -26.77 6.22 3.66
N GLU A 334 -25.48 6.19 3.31
CA GLU A 334 -24.67 4.97 3.37
C GLU A 334 -24.46 4.49 4.81
N ILE A 335 -24.19 5.40 5.76
CA ILE A 335 -24.08 5.05 7.18
C ILE A 335 -25.40 4.50 7.73
N GLU A 336 -26.54 5.05 7.31
CA GLU A 336 -27.86 4.56 7.73
C GLU A 336 -28.11 3.12 7.26
N LYS A 337 -27.66 2.75 6.06
CA LYS A 337 -27.80 1.39 5.51
C LYS A 337 -27.04 0.34 6.33
N MET A 338 -25.94 0.72 7.00
CA MET A 338 -25.11 -0.19 7.80
C MET A 338 -25.82 -0.74 9.05
N LYS A 339 -26.90 -0.09 9.51
CA LYS A 339 -27.70 -0.52 10.68
C LYS A 339 -26.84 -0.88 11.89
N LEU A 340 -25.96 0.03 12.32
CA LEU A 340 -25.00 -0.19 13.42
C LEU A 340 -25.64 -0.18 14.83
N GLY A 341 -26.89 -0.65 14.95
CA GLY A 341 -27.68 -0.75 16.19
C GLY A 341 -27.54 -2.10 16.88
#